data_AF-A0A2V9A5C4-F1
#
_entry.id   AF-A0A2V9A5C4-F1
#
_cell.length_a   1.000
_cell.length_b   1.000
_cell.length_c   1.000
_cell.angle_alpha   90.00
_cell.angle_beta   90.00
_cell.angle_gamma   90.00
#
_symmetry.space_group_name_H-M   'P 1'
#
loop_
_entity.id
_entity.type
_entity.pdbx_description
1 polymer ?
#
loop_
_entity_poly.entity_id
_entity_poly.type
_entity_poly.pdbx_seq_one_letter_code
_entity_poly.pdbx_strand_id
1 'polypeptide(L)' 'MADYSPAVKRILRDNDCYKDREGKGDHEIWFSPISHRFFPVDNKILSRHTANGILKQAGLSKQF' A
#
# COMPACT_ATOMS: atom_id res chain seq x y z
N MET A 1 -4.03 -14.65 12.50
CA MET A 1 -3.00 -13.99 11.67
C MET A 1 -3.41 -12.54 11.49
N ALA A 2 -2.53 -11.59 11.75
CA ALA A 2 -2.82 -10.18 11.52
C ALA A 2 -2.89 -9.91 10.01
N ASP A 3 -3.97 -9.30 9.54
CA ASP A 3 -4.08 -8.76 8.19
C ASP A 3 -3.83 -7.25 8.26
N TYR A 4 -2.72 -6.80 7.69
CA TYR A 4 -2.31 -5.40 7.67
C TYR A 4 -2.96 -4.62 6.52
N SER A 5 -3.62 -5.30 5.56
CA SER A 5 -4.20 -4.66 4.37
C SER A 5 -5.16 -3.51 4.70
N PRO A 6 -6.13 -3.66 5.62
CA PRO A 6 -7.06 -2.57 5.92
C PRO A 6 -6.34 -1.34 6.49
N ALA A 7 -5.34 -1.56 7.35
CA ALA A 7 -4.59 -0.50 7.99
C ALA A 7 -3.67 0.23 7.00
N VAL A 8 -2.95 -0.52 6.15
CA VAL A 8 -2.11 0.05 5.08
C VAL A 8 -2.96 0.86 4.11
N LYS A 9 -4.06 0.30 3.59
CA LYS A 9 -4.95 1.01 2.65
C LYS A 9 -5.56 2.27 3.26
N ARG A 10 -5.84 2.29 4.58
CA ARG A 10 -6.28 3.50 5.29
C ARG A 10 -5.20 4.57 5.28
N ILE A 11 -3.98 4.23 5.74
CA ILE A 11 -2.84 5.15 5.77
C ILE A 11 -2.55 5.72 4.37
N LEU A 12 -2.62 4.90 3.33
CA LEU A 12 -2.41 5.35 1.95
C LEU A 12 -3.45 6.42 1.54
N ARG A 13 -4.74 6.16 1.79
CA ARG A 13 -5.81 7.13 1.47
C ARG A 13 -5.70 8.42 2.28
N ASP A 14 -5.32 8.32 3.56
CA ASP A 14 -5.10 9.48 4.43
C ASP A 14 -3.92 10.36 3.95
N ASN A 15 -3.06 9.84 3.06
CA ASN A 15 -1.92 10.52 2.45
C ASN A 15 -2.14 10.74 0.93
N ASP A 16 -3.39 10.88 0.50
CA ASP A 16 -3.81 11.15 -0.89
C ASP A 16 -3.34 10.12 -1.93
N CYS A 17 -2.89 8.95 -1.48
CA CYS A 17 -2.61 7.84 -2.39
C CYS A 17 -3.94 7.17 -2.77
N TYR A 18 -4.09 6.81 -4.04
CA TYR A 18 -5.33 6.24 -4.56
C TYR A 18 -5.06 5.00 -5.40
N LYS A 19 -6.06 4.11 -5.42
CA LYS A 19 -6.08 2.96 -6.31
C LYS A 19 -6.28 3.45 -7.74
N ASP A 20 -5.32 3.15 -8.61
CA ASP A 20 -5.36 3.48 -10.03
C ASP A 20 -6.11 2.41 -10.83
N ARG A 21 -5.72 1.14 -10.65
CA ARG A 21 -6.31 0.01 -11.37
C ARG A 21 -6.11 -1.32 -10.64
N GLU A 22 -6.83 -2.33 -11.10
CA GLU A 22 -6.53 -3.72 -10.72
C GLU A 22 -5.21 -4.18 -11.38
N GLY A 23 -4.38 -4.85 -10.60
CA GLY A 23 -3.19 -5.55 -11.06
C GLY A 23 -3.52 -6.97 -11.54
N LYS A 24 -2.50 -7.81 -11.69
CA LYS A 24 -2.69 -9.23 -12.00
C LYS A 24 -3.09 -9.98 -10.73
N GLY A 25 -4.15 -10.78 -10.81
CA GLY A 25 -4.62 -11.58 -9.68
C GLY A 25 -5.37 -10.72 -8.66
N ASP A 26 -4.99 -10.84 -7.40
CA ASP A 26 -5.58 -10.16 -6.24
C ASP A 26 -4.79 -8.91 -5.80
N HIS A 27 -3.97 -8.36 -6.68
CA HIS A 27 -3.18 -7.18 -6.38
C HIS A 27 -3.83 -5.92 -6.96
N GLU A 28 -3.74 -4.82 -6.24
CA GLU A 28 -4.16 -3.49 -6.70
C GLU A 28 -2.93 -2.67 -7.07
N ILE A 29 -3.02 -1.82 -8.09
CA ILE A 29 -2.00 -0.84 -8.40
C ILE A 29 -2.45 0.51 -7.86
N TRP A 30 -1.62 1.11 -7.02
CA TRP A 30 -1.86 2.39 -6.37
C TRP A 30 -0.89 3.44 -6.88
N PHE A 31 -1.31 4.69 -6.92
CA PHE A 31 -0.47 5.84 -7.19
C PHE A 31 -0.24 6.64 -5.92
N SER A 32 1.01 7.07 -5.68
CA SER A 32 1.34 8.04 -4.64
C SER A 32 1.69 9.40 -5.26
N PRO A 33 0.99 10.48 -4.90
CA PRO A 33 1.39 11.83 -5.26
C PRO A 33 2.62 12.32 -4.47
N ILE A 34 3.03 11.63 -3.41
CA ILE A 34 4.20 11.99 -2.61
C ILE A 34 5.48 11.52 -3.30
N SER A 35 5.50 10.27 -3.77
CA SER A 35 6.65 9.67 -4.46
C SER A 35 6.56 9.72 -5.99
N HIS A 36 5.43 10.18 -6.54
CA HIS A 36 5.12 10.23 -7.98
C HIS A 36 5.30 8.88 -8.67
N ARG A 37 4.86 7.80 -8.02
CA ARG A 37 5.07 6.42 -8.47
C ARG A 37 3.84 5.56 -8.31
N PHE A 38 3.71 4.61 -9.22
CA PHE A 38 2.78 3.50 -9.10
C PHE A 38 3.45 2.35 -8.35
N PHE A 39 2.72 1.69 -7.46
CA PHE A 39 3.20 0.55 -6.69
C PHE A 39 2.08 -0.48 -6.45
N PRO A 40 2.43 -1.77 -6.33
CA PRO A 40 1.45 -2.80 -6.03
C PRO A 40 1.10 -2.84 -4.54
N VAL A 41 -0.18 -3.04 -4.24
CA VAL A 41 -0.71 -3.29 -2.90
C VAL A 41 -1.46 -4.61 -2.95
N ASP A 42 -1.00 -5.57 -2.15
CA ASP A 42 -1.65 -6.87 -1.99
C ASP A 42 -2.99 -6.70 -1.25
N ASN A 43 -4.01 -7.46 -1.64
CA ASN A 43 -5.28 -7.49 -0.93
C ASN A 43 -5.15 -8.15 0.45
N LYS A 44 -4.15 -9.02 0.69
CA LYS A 44 -3.95 -9.70 1.97
C LYS A 44 -2.49 -9.66 2.44
N ILE A 45 -2.17 -8.69 3.29
CA ILE A 45 -0.82 -8.47 3.80
C ILE A 45 -0.69 -9.13 5.17
N LEU A 46 0.02 -10.26 5.23
CA LEU A 46 0.25 -10.99 6.49
C LEU A 46 1.54 -10.61 7.22
N SER A 47 2.44 -9.90 6.53
CA SER A 47 3.77 -9.56 7.04
C SER A 47 3.91 -8.05 7.24
N ARG A 48 4.38 -7.67 8.44
CA ARG A 48 4.76 -6.28 8.76
C ARG A 48 5.85 -5.74 7.82
N HIS A 49 6.72 -6.62 7.31
CA HIS A 49 7.79 -6.21 6.40
C HIS A 49 7.21 -5.78 5.05
N THR A 50 6.22 -6.51 4.54
CA THR A 50 5.48 -6.14 3.33
C THR A 50 4.69 -4.85 3.54
N ALA A 51 3.97 -4.72 4.67
CA ALA A 51 3.24 -3.49 5.00
C ALA A 51 4.15 -2.25 4.99
N ASN A 52 5.30 -2.33 5.66
CA ASN A 52 6.29 -1.25 5.66
C ASN A 52 6.95 -1.02 4.29
N GLY A 53 7.11 -2.08 3.49
CA GLY A 53 7.62 -1.98 2.13
C GLY A 53 6.71 -1.13 1.25
N ILE A 54 5.39 -1.35 1.36
CA ILE A 54 4.37 -0.57 0.65
C ILE A 54 4.37 0.90 1.09
N LEU A 55 4.41 1.16 2.39
CA LEU A 55 4.52 2.55 2.90
C LEU A 55 5.76 3.25 2.37
N LYS A 56 6.91 2.56 2.34
CA LYS A 56 8.14 3.11 1.77
C LYS A 56 8.01 3.40 0.27
N GLN A 57 7.34 2.55 -0.51
CA GLN A 57 7.08 2.80 -1.94
C GLN A 57 6.19 4.02 -2.15
N ALA A 58 5.22 4.23 -1.27
CA ALA A 58 4.36 5.42 -1.25
C ALA A 58 5.09 6.70 -0.78
N GLY A 59 6.35 6.61 -0.32
CA GLY A 59 7.10 7.74 0.23
C GLY A 59 6.82 8.03 1.71
N LEU A 60 6.19 7.10 2.43
CA LEU A 60 5.79 7.24 3.83
C LEU A 60 6.78 6.55 4.78
N SER A 61 6.79 6.99 6.04
CA SER A 61 7.56 6.36 7.12
C SER A 61 7.01 4.98 7.49
N LYS A 62 7.85 4.14 8.11
CA LYS A 62 7.44 2.83 8.62
C LYS A 62 6.47 2.99 9.80
N GLN A 63 5.47 2.12 9.87
CA GLN A 63 4.40 2.17 10.89
C GLN A 63 4.11 0.80 11.55
N PHE A 64 4.71 -0.30 11.07
CA PHE A 64 4.46 -1.68 11.52
C PHE A 64 5.74 -2.46 11.90
#